data_AF-A0A1R3RW39-F1
#
_entry.id   AF-A0A1R3RW39-F1
#
_cell.length_a   1.000
_cell.length_b   1.000
_cell.length_c   1.000
_cell.angle_alpha   90.00
_cell.angle_beta   90.00
_cell.angle_gamma   90.00
#
_symmetry.space_group_name_H-M   'P 1'
#
loop_
_entity.id
_entity.type
_entity.pdbx_description
1 polymer ?
#
loop_
_entity_poly.entity_id
_entity_poly.type
_entity_poly.pdbx_seq_one_letter_code
_entity_poly.pdbx_strand_id
1 'polypeptide(L)'
;MPPQHLNLIHTLNTFYTPFADLPAFDKNKILAPDPTTARHPTNALNTTAARSAGYSDAAIDVLYQVPYLDVPDHEMQIIPSDYPINYLRADYHEETFRTWREKWPDEYLLPSMIAFRYNVGGGKVLLSDVETGYLFSLCLGVL
;
A
#
# COMPACT_ATOMS: atom_id res chain seq x y z
N MET A 1 4.25 7.73 16.99
CA MET A 1 4.38 7.48 15.54
C MET A 1 5.53 8.31 15.02
N PRO A 2 6.49 7.72 14.30
CA PRO A 2 7.59 8.44 13.67
C PRO A 2 7.08 9.54 12.71
N PRO A 3 7.67 10.75 12.67
CA PRO A 3 7.21 11.85 11.81
C PRO A 3 7.15 11.50 10.32
N GLN A 4 8.00 10.58 9.87
CA GLN A 4 8.04 10.10 8.50
C GLN A 4 6.75 9.42 8.03
N HIS A 5 6.00 8.75 8.93
CA HIS A 5 4.72 8.14 8.55
C HIS A 5 3.64 9.20 8.29
N LEU A 6 3.69 10.32 9.02
CA LEU A 6 2.74 11.42 8.82
C LEU A 6 2.93 12.05 7.44
N ASN A 7 4.17 12.23 6.99
CA ASN A 7 4.46 12.76 5.65
C ASN A 7 3.97 11.81 4.54
N LEU A 8 4.16 10.50 4.72
CA LEU A 8 3.66 9.49 3.78
C LEU A 8 2.13 9.52 3.68
N ILE A 9 1.43 9.46 4.82
CA ILE A 9 -0.04 9.50 4.88
C ILE A 9 -0.56 10.81 4.29
N HIS A 10 0.06 11.95 4.64
CA HIS A 10 -0.30 13.25 4.10
C HIS A 10 -0.13 13.30 2.57
N THR A 11 0.97 12.74 2.06
CA THR A 11 1.25 12.69 0.61
C THR A 11 0.20 11.85 -0.11
N LEU A 12 -0.11 10.64 0.39
CA LEU A 12 -1.13 9.78 -0.20
C LEU A 12 -2.52 10.41 -0.15
N ASN A 13 -2.90 11.03 0.98
CA ASN A 13 -4.16 11.76 1.10
C ASN A 13 -4.25 12.91 0.09
N THR A 14 -3.18 13.69 -0.03
CA THR A 14 -3.10 14.79 -0.99
C THR A 14 -3.19 14.28 -2.43
N PHE A 15 -2.57 13.14 -2.71
CA PHE A 15 -2.59 12.52 -4.05
C PHE A 15 -3.97 11.98 -4.42
N TYR A 16 -4.69 11.35 -3.49
CA TYR A 16 -6.02 10.77 -3.76
C TYR A 16 -7.16 11.79 -3.69
N THR A 17 -7.01 12.89 -2.95
CA THR A 17 -8.07 13.90 -2.77
C THR A 17 -8.65 14.40 -4.11
N PRO A 18 -7.86 14.79 -5.13
CA PRO A 18 -8.40 15.26 -6.40
C PRO A 18 -9.26 14.25 -7.15
N PHE A 19 -9.11 12.94 -6.88
CA PHE A 19 -9.94 11.92 -7.53
C PHE A 19 -11.41 12.01 -7.11
N ALA A 20 -11.71 12.55 -5.92
CA ALA A 20 -13.09 12.74 -5.46
C ALA A 20 -13.89 13.72 -6.33
N ASP A 21 -13.20 14.62 -7.02
CA ASP A 21 -13.81 15.67 -7.85
C ASP A 21 -13.91 15.26 -9.33
N LEU A 22 -13.37 14.10 -9.71
CA LEU A 22 -13.43 13.60 -11.09
C LEU A 22 -14.81 13.00 -11.40
N PRO A 23 -15.51 13.44 -12.46
CA PRO A 23 -16.86 12.95 -12.78
C PRO A 23 -16.94 11.44 -13.07
N ALA A 24 -15.83 10.84 -13.51
CA ALA A 24 -15.75 9.43 -13.86
C ALA A 24 -15.30 8.54 -12.68
N PHE A 25 -14.97 9.11 -11.53
CA PHE A 25 -14.47 8.39 -10.37
C PHE A 25 -15.51 8.42 -9.25
N ASP A 26 -15.89 7.25 -8.75
CA ASP A 26 -16.77 7.18 -7.58
C ASP A 26 -15.96 7.55 -6.33
N LYS A 27 -16.28 8.69 -5.70
CA LYS A 27 -15.61 9.14 -4.46
C LYS A 27 -15.64 8.11 -3.33
N ASN A 28 -16.62 7.19 -3.31
CA ASN A 28 -16.69 6.13 -2.31
C ASN A 28 -15.56 5.10 -2.47
N LYS A 29 -14.84 5.16 -3.58
CA LYS A 29 -13.63 4.36 -3.84
C LYS A 29 -12.39 4.91 -3.15
N ILE A 30 -12.46 6.06 -2.48
CA ILE A 30 -11.38 6.56 -1.63
C ILE A 30 -11.64 6.11 -0.20
N LEU A 31 -10.81 5.19 0.30
CA LEU A 31 -10.87 4.70 1.67
C LEU A 31 -9.96 5.55 2.54
N ALA A 32 -10.53 6.55 3.20
CA ALA A 32 -9.81 7.36 4.19
C ALA A 32 -9.89 6.71 5.58
N PRO A 33 -8.81 6.77 6.39
CA PRO A 33 -8.86 6.37 7.80
C PRO A 33 -9.85 7.25 8.57
N ASP A 34 -10.38 6.73 9.69
CA ASP A 34 -11.26 7.53 10.57
C ASP A 34 -10.50 8.76 11.09
N PRO A 35 -11.08 9.97 11.01
CA PRO A 35 -10.38 11.20 11.38
C PRO A 35 -10.17 11.35 12.90
N THR A 36 -10.91 10.61 13.72
CA THR A 36 -10.80 10.63 15.19
C THR A 36 -9.69 9.71 15.65
N THR A 37 -9.62 8.51 15.08
CA THR A 37 -8.62 7.50 15.46
C THR A 37 -7.38 7.52 14.58
N ALA A 38 -7.41 8.26 13.47
CA ALA A 38 -6.42 8.24 12.39
C ALA A 38 -6.17 6.82 11.83
N ARG A 39 -7.19 5.94 11.88
CA ARG A 39 -7.05 4.51 11.55
C ARG A 39 -8.29 3.93 10.87
N HIS A 40 -8.08 2.92 10.04
CA HIS A 40 -9.12 2.02 9.55
C HIS A 40 -9.61 1.07 10.65
N PRO A 41 -10.82 0.49 10.53
CA PRO A 41 -11.34 -0.49 11.48
C PRO A 41 -10.37 -1.65 11.71
N THR A 42 -10.27 -2.16 12.94
CA THR A 42 -9.29 -3.20 13.31
C THR A 42 -9.49 -4.52 12.55
N ASN A 43 -10.68 -4.78 12.03
CA ASN A 43 -10.99 -5.95 11.20
C ASN A 43 -10.86 -5.71 9.69
N ALA A 44 -10.42 -4.52 9.25
CA ALA A 44 -10.31 -4.19 7.82
C ALA A 44 -9.15 -4.90 7.10
N LEU A 45 -8.13 -5.35 7.85
CA LEU A 45 -6.92 -6.00 7.35
C LEU A 45 -6.80 -7.40 7.96
N ASN A 46 -6.50 -8.43 7.15
CA ASN A 46 -6.14 -9.74 7.66
C ASN A 46 -4.71 -9.74 8.23
N THR A 47 -4.56 -9.26 9.47
CA THR A 47 -3.24 -9.12 10.11
C THR A 47 -2.53 -10.44 10.34
N THR A 48 -3.27 -11.54 10.53
CA THR A 48 -2.67 -12.87 10.67
C THR A 48 -1.98 -13.28 9.37
N ALA A 49 -2.67 -13.14 8.24
CA ALA A 49 -2.10 -13.43 6.93
C ALA A 49 -0.90 -12.52 6.60
N ALA A 50 -1.00 -11.23 6.90
CA ALA A 50 0.10 -10.28 6.71
C ALA A 50 1.34 -10.66 7.55
N ARG A 51 1.16 -11.03 8.83
CA ARG A 51 2.27 -11.50 9.66
C ARG A 51 2.91 -12.77 9.11
N SER A 52 2.12 -13.74 8.69
CA SER A 52 2.64 -14.99 8.10
C SER A 52 3.41 -14.73 6.81
N ALA A 53 3.02 -13.71 6.04
CA ALA A 53 3.77 -13.24 4.86
C ALA A 53 5.03 -12.43 5.22
N GLY A 54 5.32 -12.23 6.52
CA GLY A 54 6.56 -11.65 7.02
C GLY A 54 6.51 -10.14 7.32
N TYR A 55 5.35 -9.49 7.28
CA TYR A 55 5.23 -8.09 7.68
C TYR A 55 5.39 -7.92 9.19
N SER A 56 6.12 -6.89 9.61
CA SER A 56 6.26 -6.53 11.03
C SER A 56 4.98 -5.89 11.57
N ASP A 57 4.81 -5.91 12.90
CA ASP A 57 3.68 -5.20 13.53
C ASP A 57 3.72 -3.69 13.25
N ALA A 58 4.91 -3.10 13.11
CA ALA A 58 5.05 -1.69 12.74
C ALA A 58 4.56 -1.43 11.31
N ALA A 59 4.88 -2.32 10.36
CA ALA A 59 4.36 -2.22 9.00
C ALA A 59 2.83 -2.33 8.98
N ILE A 60 2.28 -3.35 9.67
CA ILE A 60 0.84 -3.55 9.81
C ILE A 60 0.17 -2.32 10.45
N ASP A 61 0.79 -1.72 11.46
CA ASP A 61 0.29 -0.52 12.11
C ASP A 61 0.13 0.65 11.13
N VAL A 62 1.11 0.85 10.24
CA VAL A 62 1.05 1.88 9.19
C VAL A 62 0.01 1.56 8.13
N LEU A 63 -0.18 0.29 7.77
CA LEU A 63 -1.23 -0.13 6.82
C LEU A 63 -2.63 0.26 7.30
N TYR A 64 -2.89 0.29 8.61
CA TYR A 64 -4.15 0.81 9.14
C TYR A 64 -4.31 2.33 9.04
N GLN A 65 -3.27 3.08 8.74
CA GLN A 65 -3.28 4.55 8.83
C GLN A 65 -3.23 5.24 7.47
N VAL A 66 -2.85 4.52 6.41
CA VAL A 66 -2.76 5.08 5.07
C VAL A 66 -4.12 5.07 4.37
N PRO A 67 -4.42 6.06 3.51
CA PRO A 67 -5.59 5.99 2.64
C PRO A 67 -5.35 4.99 1.50
N TYR A 68 -6.43 4.42 0.97
CA TYR A 68 -6.39 3.49 -0.15
C TYR A 68 -7.42 3.82 -1.23
N LEU A 69 -7.23 3.24 -2.42
CA LEU A 69 -8.23 3.20 -3.47
C LEU A 69 -8.88 1.81 -3.52
N ASP A 70 -10.20 1.75 -3.38
CA ASP A 70 -11.03 0.53 -3.42
C ASP A 70 -11.41 0.13 -4.85
N VAL A 71 -10.43 0.12 -5.73
CA VAL A 71 -10.61 -0.23 -7.14
C VAL A 71 -10.29 -1.71 -7.34
N PRO A 72 -11.01 -2.43 -8.20
CA PRO A 72 -10.62 -3.77 -8.62
C PRO A 72 -9.21 -3.77 -9.22
N ASP A 73 -8.55 -4.92 -9.13
CA ASP A 73 -7.23 -5.10 -9.70
C ASP A 73 -7.24 -4.72 -11.19
N HIS A 74 -6.23 -3.97 -11.59
CA HIS A 74 -6.03 -3.51 -12.96
C HIS A 74 -7.05 -2.49 -13.53
N GLU A 75 -8.01 -2.00 -12.74
CA GLU A 75 -9.00 -1.03 -13.25
C GLU A 75 -8.51 0.42 -13.24
N MET A 76 -7.63 0.79 -12.30
CA MET A 76 -7.10 2.15 -12.20
C MET A 76 -5.58 2.18 -12.26
N GLN A 77 -5.07 2.77 -13.34
CA GLN A 77 -3.66 3.07 -13.49
C GLN A 77 -3.36 4.45 -12.93
N ILE A 78 -2.43 4.53 -11.98
CA ILE A 78 -1.93 5.81 -11.46
C ILE A 78 -0.97 6.44 -12.48
N ILE A 79 -0.15 5.59 -13.11
CA ILE A 79 0.76 5.86 -14.22
C ILE A 79 0.65 4.63 -15.15
N PRO A 80 0.92 4.71 -16.46
CA PRO A 80 0.87 3.54 -17.33
C PRO A 80 1.57 2.32 -16.72
N SER A 81 0.85 1.21 -16.63
CA SER A 81 1.25 -0.06 -16.01
C SER A 81 1.45 -0.07 -14.49
N ASP A 82 1.20 1.03 -13.77
CA ASP A 82 1.28 1.12 -12.30
C ASP A 82 -0.12 1.17 -11.66
N TYR A 83 -0.39 0.23 -10.76
CA TYR A 83 -1.67 0.07 -10.07
C TYR A 83 -1.51 0.23 -8.56
N PRO A 84 -2.47 0.86 -7.84
CA PRO A 84 -2.44 0.96 -6.39
C PRO A 84 -2.55 -0.42 -5.74
N ILE A 85 -1.90 -0.60 -4.59
CA ILE A 85 -2.14 -1.76 -3.71
C ILE A 85 -3.08 -1.32 -2.60
N ASN A 86 -4.17 -2.06 -2.41
CA ASN A 86 -5.08 -1.89 -1.27
C ASN A 86 -4.95 -3.09 -0.33
N TYR A 87 -4.44 -2.88 0.89
CA TYR A 87 -4.28 -3.96 1.88
C TYR A 87 -5.56 -4.20 2.72
N LEU A 88 -6.60 -3.35 2.61
CA LEU A 88 -7.81 -3.43 3.43
C LEU A 88 -8.80 -4.49 2.92
N ARG A 89 -8.38 -5.75 3.03
CA ARG A 89 -9.18 -6.92 2.66
C ARG A 89 -8.98 -8.00 3.70
N ALA A 90 -10.06 -8.28 4.43
CA ALA A 90 -10.09 -9.33 5.44
C ALA A 90 -10.06 -10.74 4.83
N ASP A 91 -10.48 -10.85 3.56
CA ASP A 91 -10.50 -12.07 2.76
C ASP A 91 -9.16 -12.41 2.10
N TYR A 92 -8.19 -11.50 2.10
CA TYR A 92 -6.86 -11.82 1.59
C TYR A 92 -6.16 -12.89 2.41
N HIS A 93 -5.48 -13.78 1.69
CA HIS A 93 -4.69 -14.86 2.24
C HIS A 93 -3.21 -14.49 2.26
N GLU A 94 -2.43 -15.27 2.99
CA GLU A 94 -0.98 -15.09 3.12
C GLU A 94 -0.30 -14.94 1.75
N GLU A 95 -0.69 -15.74 0.76
CA GLU A 95 -0.13 -15.71 -0.59
C GLU A 95 -0.33 -14.35 -1.30
N THR A 96 -1.43 -13.64 -1.04
CA THR A 96 -1.67 -12.30 -1.59
C THR A 96 -0.65 -11.31 -1.05
N PHE A 97 -0.48 -11.27 0.27
CA PHE A 97 0.52 -10.43 0.93
C PHE A 97 1.94 -10.81 0.52
N ARG A 98 2.20 -12.11 0.40
CA ARG A 98 3.48 -12.65 -0.04
C ARG A 98 3.77 -12.29 -1.49
N THR A 99 2.78 -12.30 -2.38
CA THR A 99 2.95 -11.87 -3.78
C THR A 99 3.35 -10.39 -3.84
N TRP A 100 2.76 -9.55 -3.00
CA TRP A 100 3.21 -8.16 -2.80
C TRP A 100 4.42 -8.05 -1.88
N ARG A 101 5.19 -9.11 -1.70
CA ARG A 101 6.49 -9.12 -1.01
C ARG A 101 7.58 -9.77 -1.86
N GLU A 102 7.23 -10.77 -2.65
CA GLU A 102 8.13 -11.64 -3.40
C GLU A 102 8.15 -11.34 -4.89
N LYS A 103 7.27 -10.46 -5.42
CA LYS A 103 7.38 -9.97 -6.81
C LYS A 103 8.65 -9.14 -7.09
N TRP A 104 9.59 -9.10 -6.15
CA TRP A 104 10.83 -8.34 -6.23
C TRP A 104 12.04 -9.26 -6.26
N PRO A 105 13.13 -8.89 -6.96
CA PRO A 105 14.29 -9.76 -7.16
C PRO A 105 14.84 -10.13 -5.77
N ASP A 106 15.51 -11.27 -5.65
CA ASP A 106 15.97 -11.97 -4.42
C ASP A 106 16.67 -11.16 -3.29
N GLU A 107 16.66 -9.83 -3.33
CA GLU A 107 16.85 -8.95 -2.19
C GLU A 107 15.70 -9.13 -1.19
N TYR A 108 16.03 -9.74 -0.05
CA TYR A 108 15.16 -9.87 1.11
C TYR A 108 14.59 -8.52 1.52
N LEU A 109 13.34 -8.24 1.14
CA LEU A 109 12.62 -7.10 1.69
C LEU A 109 12.58 -7.22 3.21
N LEU A 110 12.88 -6.12 3.91
CA LEU A 110 12.77 -6.08 5.37
C LEU A 110 11.31 -6.26 5.80
N PRO A 111 11.04 -6.89 6.94
CA PRO A 111 9.69 -6.99 7.51
C PRO A 111 8.95 -5.64 7.64
N SER A 112 9.67 -4.55 7.78
CA SER A 112 9.16 -3.18 7.88
C SER A 112 8.81 -2.55 6.53
N MET A 113 9.14 -3.18 5.40
CA MET A 113 8.89 -2.62 4.07
C MET A 113 7.47 -2.89 3.60
N ILE A 114 6.82 -1.85 3.07
CA ILE A 114 5.50 -1.92 2.44
C ILE A 114 5.53 -1.31 1.04
N ALA A 115 4.79 -1.91 0.11
CA ALA A 115 4.61 -1.40 -1.24
C ALA A 115 3.25 -0.72 -1.39
N PHE A 116 3.19 0.44 -2.04
CA PHE A 116 1.92 1.15 -2.27
C PHE A 116 1.35 0.99 -3.68
N ARG A 117 2.17 0.49 -4.58
CA ARG A 117 1.83 0.27 -5.98
C ARG A 117 2.56 -0.97 -6.49
N TYR A 118 1.98 -1.64 -7.47
CA TYR A 118 2.67 -2.66 -8.24
C TYR A 118 2.62 -2.32 -9.73
N ASN A 119 3.64 -2.79 -10.45
CA ASN A 119 3.75 -2.57 -11.89
C ASN A 119 3.49 -3.88 -12.65
N VAL A 120 2.79 -3.81 -13.78
CA VAL A 120 2.61 -4.93 -14.70
C VAL A 120 3.51 -4.73 -15.93
N GLY A 121 4.53 -5.56 -16.09
CA GLY A 121 5.45 -5.52 -17.25
C GLY A 121 6.92 -5.25 -16.90
N GLY A 122 7.27 -5.14 -15.62
CA GLY A 122 8.61 -4.74 -15.17
C GLY A 122 8.71 -3.22 -15.07
N GLY A 123 9.39 -2.72 -14.04
CA GLY A 123 9.42 -1.29 -13.75
C GLY A 123 9.89 -0.93 -12.34
N LYS A 124 9.72 0.35 -11.98
CA LYS A 124 10.10 0.87 -10.66
C LYS A 124 8.99 0.64 -9.64
N VAL A 125 9.29 -0.10 -8.58
CA VAL A 125 8.40 -0.18 -7.41
C VAL A 125 8.86 0.79 -6.34
N LEU A 126 7.90 1.53 -5.81
CA LEU A 126 8.11 2.41 -4.68
C LEU A 126 7.79 1.64 -3.40
N LEU A 127 8.82 1.38 -2.61
CA LEU A 127 8.73 0.77 -1.28
C LEU A 127 8.95 1.84 -0.23
N SER A 128 8.29 1.72 0.91
CA SER A 128 8.60 2.48 2.11
C SER A 128 9.02 1.53 3.21
N ASP A 129 10.20 1.76 3.78
CA ASP A 129 10.54 1.16 5.07
C ASP A 129 9.92 2.03 6.16
N VAL A 130 8.97 1.47 6.89
CA VAL A 130 8.25 2.23 7.92
C VAL A 130 9.18 2.56 9.10
N GLU A 131 10.16 1.74 9.43
CA GLU A 131 10.97 2.00 10.62
C GLU A 131 11.92 3.18 10.42
N THR A 132 12.53 3.27 9.23
CA THR A 132 13.47 4.34 8.88
C THR A 132 12.81 5.52 8.17
N GLY A 133 11.63 5.32 7.57
CA GLY A 133 10.96 6.33 6.74
C GLY A 133 11.55 6.48 5.34
N TYR A 134 12.52 5.65 4.95
CA TYR A 134 13.12 5.73 3.63
C TYR A 134 12.16 5.22 2.55
N LEU A 135 12.16 5.93 1.43
CA LEU A 135 11.51 5.50 0.20
C LEU A 135 12.56 4.91 -0.74
N PHE A 136 12.33 3.68 -1.17
CA PHE A 136 13.18 2.97 -2.10
C PHE A 136 12.47 2.85 -3.45
N SER A 137 13.21 3.06 -4.53
CA SER A 137 12.75 2.78 -5.88
C SER A 137 13.55 1.59 -6.42
N LEU A 138 12.98 0.39 -6.38
CA LEU A 138 13.61 -0.80 -6.96
C LEU A 138 13.23 -0.91 -8.43
N CYS A 139 14.23 -1.04 -9.31
CA CYS A 139 14.01 -1.24 -10.73
C CYS A 139 13.97 -2.75 -11.01
N LEU A 140 12.81 -3.28 -11.32
CA LEU A 140 12.67 -4.65 -11.81
C LEU A 140 13.20 -4.69 -13.24
N GLY A 141 14.39 -5.26 -13.42
CA GLY A 141 14.93 -5.53 -14.76
C GLY A 141 14.04 -6.54 -15.47
N VAL A 142 13.70 -6.25 -16.73
CA VAL A 142 13.23 -7.27 -17.66
C VAL A 142 14.48 -8.08 -18.03
N LEU A 143 14.60 -9.29 -17.47
CA LEU A 143 15.56 -10.28 -17.96
C LEU A 143 15.03 -10.92 -19.25
#